data_AF-A0A0N5AAK7-F1
#
_entry.id   AF-A0A0N5AAK7-F1
#
_cell.length_a   1.000
_cell.length_b   1.000
_cell.length_c   1.000
_cell.angle_alpha   90.00
_cell.angle_beta   90.00
_cell.angle_gamma   90.00
#
_symmetry.space_group_name_H-M   'P 1'
#
loop_
_entity.id
_entity.type
_entity.pdbx_description
1 polymer ?
#
loop_
_entity_poly.entity_id
_entity_poly.type
_entity_poly.pdbx_seq_one_letter_code
_entity_poly.pdbx_strand_id
1 'polypeptide(L)'
;MNKLLRGIFYNALRTSSFKAESRCPQPQEVSVTNAVFDKVTHTGQAWDKSDYRLQRFDFAEKMVNPNIAQKMIAEVPPVASEERIVFCDGDHGALGHPRVYINLDKPGNHACGYCGKRFYNPHITKDEDRNINHYNC
;
A
#
# COMPACT_ATOMS: atom_id res chain seq x y z
N MET A 1 -66.78 -16.40 51.44
CA MET A 1 -66.21 -17.47 50.59
C MET A 1 -65.75 -16.87 49.29
N ASN A 2 -64.43 -16.82 49.10
CA ASN A 2 -63.72 -16.15 48.02
C ASN A 2 -63.92 -16.87 46.68
N LYS A 3 -64.25 -16.12 45.61
CA LYS A 3 -63.88 -16.50 44.24
C LYS A 3 -63.04 -15.38 43.65
N LEU A 4 -61.72 -15.57 43.73
CA LEU A 4 -60.70 -14.73 43.14
C LEU A 4 -60.82 -14.78 41.60
N LEU A 5 -61.13 -13.64 40.99
CA LEU A 5 -60.99 -13.40 39.56
C LEU A 5 -59.49 -13.35 39.23
N ARG A 6 -58.95 -14.36 38.57
CA ARG A 6 -57.59 -14.34 38.00
C ARG A 6 -57.65 -13.75 36.59
N GLY A 7 -57.46 -12.44 36.49
CA GLY A 7 -57.13 -11.79 35.23
C GLY A 7 -55.68 -12.12 34.84
N ILE A 8 -55.50 -12.92 33.79
CA ILE A 8 -54.17 -13.18 33.22
C ILE A 8 -53.84 -11.98 32.32
N PHE A 9 -53.14 -10.98 32.88
CA PHE A 9 -52.47 -9.97 32.08
C PHE A 9 -51.32 -10.62 31.34
N TYR A 10 -51.51 -10.95 30.06
CA TYR A 10 -50.39 -11.22 29.16
C TYR A 10 -49.67 -9.90 28.91
N ASN A 11 -48.61 -9.64 29.69
CA ASN A 11 -47.63 -8.63 29.33
C ASN A 11 -47.00 -9.05 27.99
N ALA A 12 -47.38 -8.36 26.91
CA ALA A 12 -46.66 -8.42 25.67
C ALA A 12 -45.24 -7.89 25.94
N LEU A 13 -44.28 -8.81 26.11
CA LEU A 13 -42.86 -8.47 26.08
C LEU A 13 -42.59 -7.89 24.69
N ARG A 14 -42.59 -6.55 24.63
CA ARG A 14 -42.17 -5.78 23.47
C ARG A 14 -40.70 -6.13 23.28
N THR A 15 -40.42 -7.07 22.38
CA THR A 15 -39.06 -7.37 21.96
C THR A 15 -38.54 -6.10 21.31
N SER A 16 -37.77 -5.31 22.05
CA SER A 16 -36.96 -4.24 21.48
C SER A 16 -36.07 -4.94 20.48
N SER A 17 -36.36 -4.76 19.19
CA SER A 17 -35.53 -5.26 18.10
C SER A 17 -34.15 -4.65 18.30
N PHE A 18 -33.25 -5.43 18.89
CA PHE A 18 -31.83 -5.11 18.89
C PHE A 18 -31.41 -5.20 17.42
N LYS A 19 -31.44 -4.06 16.71
CA LYS A 19 -30.72 -3.96 15.45
C LYS A 19 -29.25 -4.15 15.82
N ALA A 20 -28.69 -5.30 15.45
CA ALA A 20 -27.26 -5.46 15.44
C ALA A 20 -26.72 -4.42 14.45
N GLU A 21 -26.16 -3.32 14.96
CA GLU A 21 -25.45 -2.37 14.12
C GLU A 21 -24.27 -3.11 13.51
N SER A 22 -24.37 -3.42 12.22
CA SER A 22 -23.20 -3.76 11.45
C SER A 22 -22.26 -2.57 11.54
N ARG A 23 -21.12 -2.74 12.21
CA ARG A 23 -20.10 -1.68 12.37
C ARG A 23 -19.57 -1.12 11.04
N CYS A 24 -19.91 -1.74 9.92
CA CYS A 24 -19.55 -1.27 8.58
C CYS A 24 -20.74 -0.52 7.98
N PRO A 25 -20.51 0.65 7.35
CA PRO A 25 -21.55 1.42 6.67
C PRO A 25 -22.20 0.57 5.56
N GLN A 26 -23.48 0.82 5.29
CA GLN A 26 -24.14 0.20 4.13
C GLN A 26 -23.52 0.77 2.84
N PRO A 27 -23.53 0.02 1.71
CA PRO A 27 -22.87 0.47 0.48
C PRO A 27 -23.33 1.85 -0.03
N GLN A 28 -24.58 2.21 0.27
CA GLN A 28 -25.21 3.49 -0.11
C GLN A 28 -24.75 4.67 0.76
N GLU A 29 -24.14 4.40 1.91
CA GLU A 29 -23.74 5.38 2.93
C GLU A 29 -22.23 5.63 2.93
N VAL A 30 -21.48 4.94 2.06
CA VAL A 30 -20.03 5.06 1.96
C VAL A 30 -19.66 6.41 1.38
N SER A 31 -18.82 7.13 2.10
CA SER A 31 -18.17 8.35 1.65
C SER A 31 -16.66 8.22 1.85
N VAL A 32 -15.89 9.11 1.22
CA VAL A 32 -14.41 9.11 1.30
C VAL A 32 -13.91 9.20 2.74
N THR A 33 -14.66 9.83 3.65
CA THR A 33 -14.29 9.98 5.06
C THR A 33 -14.60 8.75 5.93
N ASN A 34 -15.55 7.92 5.51
CA ASN A 34 -16.09 6.81 6.32
C ASN A 34 -15.72 5.42 5.78
N ALA A 35 -15.05 5.34 4.63
CA ALA A 35 -14.63 4.09 4.02
C ALA A 35 -13.60 3.36 4.90
N VAL A 36 -13.83 2.07 5.13
CA VAL A 36 -12.95 1.19 5.91
C VAL A 36 -12.39 0.14 4.96
N PHE A 37 -11.13 0.31 4.59
CA PHE A 37 -10.49 -0.54 3.60
C PHE A 37 -10.00 -1.89 4.15
N ASP A 38 -9.93 -2.87 3.25
CA ASP A 38 -9.26 -4.14 3.46
C ASP A 38 -7.72 -4.00 3.41
N LYS A 39 -7.01 -5.13 3.29
CA LYS A 39 -5.55 -5.13 3.13
C LYS A 39 -5.14 -4.44 1.82
N VAL A 40 -4.48 -3.29 1.95
CA VAL A 40 -3.97 -2.50 0.83
C VAL A 40 -2.80 -3.22 0.16
N THR A 41 -2.83 -3.32 -1.16
CA THR A 41 -1.73 -3.90 -1.95
C THR A 41 -0.55 -2.92 -2.08
N HIS A 42 0.60 -3.40 -2.56
CA HIS A 42 1.75 -2.54 -2.85
C HIS A 42 1.47 -1.44 -3.90
N THR A 43 0.41 -1.58 -4.71
CA THR A 43 -0.04 -0.56 -5.67
C THR A 43 -1.02 0.46 -5.09
N GLY A 44 -1.46 0.27 -3.84
CA GLY A 44 -2.50 1.10 -3.21
C GLY A 44 -3.93 0.61 -3.45
N GLN A 45 -4.14 -0.53 -4.11
CA GLN A 45 -5.48 -1.08 -4.32
C GLN A 45 -6.03 -1.67 -3.02
N ALA A 46 -7.24 -1.27 -2.67
CA ALA A 46 -8.01 -1.84 -1.58
C ALA A 46 -9.50 -1.76 -1.90
N TRP A 47 -10.28 -2.67 -1.35
CA TRP A 47 -11.74 -2.63 -1.41
C TRP A 47 -12.28 -2.11 -0.07
N ASP A 48 -13.33 -1.31 -0.13
CA ASP A 48 -14.07 -0.93 1.06
C ASP A 48 -14.87 -2.12 1.60
N LYS A 49 -15.06 -2.19 2.92
CA LYS A 49 -15.75 -3.32 3.57
C LYS A 49 -17.19 -3.52 3.12
N SER A 50 -17.87 -2.47 2.66
CA SER A 50 -19.22 -2.59 2.14
C SER A 50 -19.27 -3.02 0.66
N ASP A 51 -18.12 -3.14 -0.01
CA ASP A 51 -18.07 -3.54 -1.42
C ASP A 51 -18.41 -5.01 -1.57
N TYR A 52 -19.46 -5.31 -2.33
CA TYR A 52 -19.91 -6.68 -2.59
C TYR A 52 -18.82 -7.56 -3.24
N ARG A 53 -17.83 -6.96 -3.91
CA ARG A 53 -16.73 -7.69 -4.55
C ARG A 53 -15.82 -8.40 -3.56
N LEU A 54 -15.83 -8.00 -2.27
CA LEU A 54 -15.05 -8.64 -1.20
C LEU A 54 -15.50 -10.07 -0.91
N GLN A 55 -16.75 -10.44 -1.25
CA GLN A 55 -17.29 -11.77 -1.04
C GLN A 55 -16.41 -12.89 -1.64
N ARG A 56 -15.60 -12.57 -2.66
CA ARG A 56 -14.60 -13.49 -3.24
C ARG A 56 -13.55 -13.99 -2.24
N PHE A 57 -13.34 -13.27 -1.14
CA PHE A 57 -12.35 -13.57 -0.10
C PHE A 57 -12.99 -14.12 1.20
N ASP A 58 -14.26 -14.55 1.16
CA ASP A 58 -14.95 -15.08 2.34
C ASP A 58 -14.34 -16.40 2.84
N PHE A 59 -13.94 -17.26 1.90
CA PHE A 59 -13.37 -18.59 2.21
C PHE A 59 -11.84 -18.62 2.16
N ALA A 60 -11.22 -17.60 1.56
CA ALA A 60 -9.78 -17.54 1.35
C ALA A 60 -9.28 -16.10 1.53
N GLU A 61 -8.14 -15.95 2.21
CA GLU A 61 -7.58 -14.64 2.50
C GLU A 61 -7.00 -13.97 1.24
N LYS A 62 -7.12 -12.64 1.17
CA LYS A 62 -6.45 -11.83 0.15
C LYS A 62 -4.94 -11.90 0.34
N MET A 63 -4.28 -12.61 -0.57
CA MET A 63 -2.82 -12.75 -0.58
C MET A 63 -2.16 -11.45 -1.05
N VAL A 64 -1.46 -10.79 -0.12
CA VAL A 64 -0.68 -9.58 -0.40
C VAL A 64 0.76 -9.81 0.04
N ASN A 65 1.72 -9.45 -0.81
CA ASN A 65 3.13 -9.52 -0.46
C ASN A 65 3.48 -8.43 0.57
N PRO A 66 3.97 -8.77 1.78
CA PRO A 66 4.41 -7.79 2.77
C PRO A 66 5.70 -7.04 2.36
N ASN A 67 6.53 -7.65 1.51
CA ASN A 67 7.82 -7.10 1.10
C ASN A 67 7.63 -6.17 -0.10
N ILE A 68 7.49 -4.87 0.17
CA ILE A 68 7.25 -3.84 -0.85
C ILE A 68 8.57 -3.37 -1.45
N ALA A 69 8.76 -3.61 -2.76
CA ALA A 69 9.99 -3.26 -3.49
C ALA A 69 10.35 -1.77 -3.39
N GLN A 70 9.37 -0.87 -3.41
CA GLN A 70 9.57 0.57 -3.26
C GLN A 70 10.27 0.95 -1.95
N LYS A 71 9.96 0.27 -0.84
CA LYS A 71 10.60 0.50 0.46
C LYS A 71 12.03 -0.03 0.46
N MET A 72 12.20 -1.27 -0.02
CA MET A 72 13.50 -1.93 -0.08
C MET A 72 14.51 -1.15 -0.94
N ILE A 73 14.09 -0.60 -2.08
CA ILE A 73 15.02 0.18 -2.92
C ILE A 73 15.34 1.57 -2.34
N ALA A 74 14.43 2.16 -1.56
CA ALA A 74 14.67 3.42 -0.87
C ALA A 74 15.71 3.26 0.26
N GLU A 75 15.74 2.09 0.90
CA GLU A 75 16.72 1.73 1.94
C GLU A 75 18.14 1.54 1.37
N VAL A 76 18.27 1.13 0.10
CA VAL A 76 19.59 0.98 -0.55
C VAL A 76 20.23 2.35 -0.77
N PRO A 77 21.45 2.61 -0.24
CA PRO A 77 22.10 3.90 -0.40
C PRO A 77 22.56 4.15 -1.85
N PRO A 78 22.60 5.42 -2.30
CA PRO A 78 23.21 5.77 -3.59
C PRO A 78 24.70 5.42 -3.65
N VAL A 79 25.15 4.93 -4.79
CA VAL A 79 26.54 4.57 -5.06
C VAL A 79 27.28 5.76 -5.67
N ALA A 80 28.45 6.10 -5.12
CA ALA A 80 29.32 7.14 -5.68
C ALA A 80 30.10 6.58 -6.87
N SER A 81 30.16 7.33 -7.98
CA SER A 81 31.00 7.03 -9.14
C SER A 81 31.73 8.29 -9.59
N GLU A 82 33.05 8.22 -9.75
CA GLU A 82 33.86 9.36 -10.22
C GLU A 82 33.69 9.61 -11.72
N GLU A 83 33.21 8.61 -12.46
CA GLU A 83 33.02 8.69 -13.90
C GLU A 83 31.80 9.53 -14.29
N ARG A 84 31.85 10.12 -15.48
CA ARG A 84 30.74 10.87 -16.05
C ARG A 84 29.57 9.98 -16.48
N ILE A 85 29.88 8.77 -16.95
CA ILE A 85 28.91 7.78 -17.43
C ILE A 85 29.20 6.47 -16.71
N VAL A 86 28.25 5.97 -15.94
CA VAL A 86 28.36 4.68 -15.24
C VAL A 86 27.57 3.63 -15.99
N PHE A 87 28.05 2.39 -15.99
CA PHE A 87 27.27 1.26 -16.49
C PHE A 87 26.63 0.46 -15.35
N CYS A 88 25.44 -0.07 -15.59
CA CYS A 88 24.76 -0.98 -14.67
C CYS A 88 24.28 -2.21 -15.44
N ASP A 89 24.55 -3.39 -14.90
CA ASP A 89 24.11 -4.70 -15.42
C ASP A 89 23.39 -5.52 -14.33
N GLY A 90 23.10 -4.92 -13.17
CA GLY A 90 22.49 -5.59 -12.03
C GLY A 90 23.43 -6.47 -11.21
N ASP A 91 24.74 -6.24 -11.27
CA ASP A 91 25.80 -6.86 -10.44
C ASP A 91 25.95 -8.39 -10.59
N HIS A 92 25.26 -8.99 -11.56
CA HIS A 92 25.26 -10.43 -11.80
C HIS A 92 25.54 -10.82 -13.27
N GLY A 93 26.13 -9.90 -14.04
CA GLY A 93 26.49 -10.12 -15.43
C GLY A 93 25.30 -10.59 -16.28
N ALA A 94 25.28 -11.86 -16.68
CA ALA A 94 24.21 -12.44 -17.49
C ALA A 94 22.89 -12.71 -16.72
N LEU A 95 22.92 -12.78 -15.38
CA LEU A 95 21.72 -13.01 -14.55
C LEU A 95 20.99 -11.72 -14.14
N GLY A 96 21.60 -10.57 -14.44
CA GLY A 96 21.00 -9.26 -14.17
C GLY A 96 20.16 -8.76 -15.34
N HIS A 97 20.19 -7.46 -15.56
CA HIS A 97 19.49 -6.83 -16.69
C HIS A 97 20.48 -6.48 -17.82
N PRO A 98 19.99 -6.16 -19.03
CA PRO A 98 20.86 -5.68 -20.10
C PRO A 98 21.70 -4.48 -19.63
N ARG A 99 22.97 -4.48 -19.99
CA ARG A 99 23.90 -3.39 -19.64
C ARG A 99 23.34 -2.06 -20.15
N VAL A 100 23.11 -1.13 -19.23
CA VAL A 100 22.74 0.26 -19.53
C VAL A 100 23.81 1.23 -19.09
N TYR A 101 23.87 2.36 -19.76
CA TYR A 101 24.74 3.48 -19.44
C TYR A 101 23.91 4.64 -18.90
N ILE A 102 24.31 5.17 -17.75
CA ILE A 102 23.60 6.21 -17.00
C ILE A 102 24.51 7.45 -16.96
N ASN A 103 23.98 8.58 -17.42
CA ASN A 103 24.70 9.86 -17.42
C ASN A 103 24.61 10.52 -16.04
N LEU A 104 25.75 10.94 -15.48
CA LEU A 104 25.83 11.60 -14.16
C LEU A 104 26.15 13.10 -14.27
N ASP A 105 25.80 13.72 -15.40
CA ASP A 105 26.11 15.13 -15.69
C ASP A 105 25.38 16.14 -14.81
N LYS A 106 24.16 15.80 -14.39
CA LYS A 106 23.35 16.68 -13.55
C LYS A 106 23.66 16.39 -12.08
N PRO A 107 23.66 17.41 -11.20
CA PRO A 107 23.77 17.17 -9.78
C PRO A 107 22.57 16.35 -9.26
N GLY A 108 22.84 15.39 -8.38
CA GLY A 108 21.84 14.55 -7.73
C GLY A 108 22.03 13.05 -8.01
N ASN A 109 21.04 12.27 -7.58
CA ASN A 109 21.01 10.83 -7.74
C ASN A 109 20.32 10.44 -9.05
N HIS A 110 20.98 9.63 -9.86
CA HIS A 110 20.47 9.09 -11.11
C HIS A 110 20.11 7.62 -10.92
N ALA A 111 18.86 7.26 -11.18
CA ALA A 111 18.38 5.90 -10.98
C ALA A 111 18.57 5.03 -12.23
N CYS A 112 18.96 3.78 -12.04
CA CYS A 112 18.89 2.76 -13.08
C CYS A 112 17.43 2.37 -13.33
N GLY A 113 16.97 2.41 -14.58
CA GLY A 113 15.60 2.05 -14.95
C GLY A 113 15.22 0.58 -14.73
N TYR A 114 16.20 -0.30 -14.48
CA TYR A 114 15.98 -1.72 -14.22
C TYR A 114 16.07 -2.04 -12.72
N CYS A 115 17.27 -1.94 -12.14
CA CYS A 115 17.48 -2.27 -10.72
C CYS A 115 16.94 -1.22 -9.75
N GLY A 116 16.65 0.01 -10.19
CA GLY A 116 16.28 1.12 -9.31
C GLY A 116 17.41 1.65 -8.43
N LYS A 117 18.63 1.08 -8.53
CA LYS A 117 19.82 1.57 -7.81
C LYS A 117 20.15 2.99 -8.26
N ARG A 118 20.62 3.78 -7.31
CA ARG A 118 20.94 5.20 -7.51
C ARG A 118 22.45 5.38 -7.60
N PHE A 119 22.89 6.22 -8.53
CA PHE A 119 24.28 6.60 -8.72
C PHE A 119 24.41 8.11 -8.67
N TYR A 120 25.52 8.62 -8.14
CA TYR A 120 25.81 10.06 -8.17
C TYR A 120 27.29 10.29 -8.40
N ASN A 121 27.62 11.42 -9.02
CA ASN A 121 29.01 11.84 -9.19
C ASN A 121 29.40 12.82 -8.07
N PRO A 122 30.43 12.51 -7.24
CA PRO A 122 30.83 13.33 -6.11
C PRO A 122 31.49 14.66 -6.52
N HIS A 123 32.00 14.78 -7.76
CA HIS A 123 32.58 16.03 -8.25
C HIS A 123 31.53 17.04 -8.70
N ILE A 124 30.35 16.56 -9.10
CA ILE A 124 29.24 17.38 -9.61
C ILE A 124 28.20 17.62 -8.50
N THR A 125 27.90 16.59 -7.71
CA THR A 125 26.83 16.63 -6.71
C THR A 125 27.36 17.19 -5.40
N LYS A 126 26.85 18.35 -4.99
CA LYS A 126 27.10 18.94 -3.67
C LYS A 126 26.15 18.36 -2.62
N ASP A 127 26.43 18.62 -1.35
CA ASP A 127 25.61 18.10 -0.24
C ASP A 127 24.15 18.61 -0.28
N GLU A 128 23.94 19.82 -0.79
CA GLU A 128 22.61 20.42 -1.00
C GLU A 128 21.76 19.67 -2.04
N ASP A 129 22.40 19.06 -3.04
CA ASP A 129 21.73 18.44 -4.19
C ASP A 129 21.48 16.94 -4.01
N ARG A 130 21.93 16.34 -2.90
CA ARG A 130 21.81 14.88 -2.67
C ARG A 130 20.37 14.37 -2.60
N ASN A 131 19.40 15.26 -2.37
CA ASN A 131 17.97 14.91 -2.35
C ASN A 131 17.30 14.95 -3.72
N ILE A 132 17.98 15.47 -4.75
CA ILE A 132 17.45 15.51 -6.11
C ILE A 132 17.58 14.10 -6.71
N ASN A 133 16.47 13.54 -7.16
CA ASN A 133 16.44 12.22 -7.81
C ASN A 133 15.97 12.34 -9.26
N HIS A 134 16.83 11.96 -10.19
CA HIS A 134 16.54 11.87 -11.62
C HIS A 134 16.13 10.42 -11.93
N TYR A 135 14.83 10.21 -12.10
CA TYR A 135 14.25 8.89 -12.41
C TYR A 135 14.11 8.64 -13.92
N ASN A 136 14.10 9.72 -14.72
CA ASN A 136 14.07 9.69 -16.17
C ASN A 136 15.35 10.38 -16.68
N CYS A 137 16.40 9.60 -16.89
CA CYS A 137 17.62 10.07 -17.56
C CYS A 137 17.55 9.87 -19.06
#